data_AF-A0A2A5PF23-F1
#
_entry.id   AF-A0A2A5PF23-F1
#
_cell.length_a   1.000
_cell.length_b   1.000
_cell.length_c   1.000
_cell.angle_alpha   90.00
_cell.angle_beta   90.00
_cell.angle_gamma   90.00
#
_symmetry.space_group_name_H-M   'P 1'
#
loop_
_entity.id
_entity.type
_entity.pdbx_description
1 polymer ?
#
loop_
_entity_poly.entity_id
_entity_poly.type
_entity_poly.pdbx_seq_one_letter_code
_entity_poly.pdbx_strand_id
1 'polypeptide(L)'
;MSIGIEKTLVGYGIVSSLHLANFMAYWSLNSSDYRECIIFVEKYWDKIIVDDKYLKYCKSQGIKVFVCLDDKKSILKGEKIIDLVFIKDIGYKATINSMLDCNFNKVIVVDEGVSSYTSYSHMKRAVEREKGVKLNHYKYFFKKIISSFLCFFFRNSFEKKRMFISGLEINPLYKKGLLKYFSNMNSEEEVLNLNNVVLYCSQPYVELGICELNDYLSNLKKLKNNIEKKGLKLLIKPHPVEKEIDYKAMGFNLLDYNGMIEEYVYINRVGSVISNNSTSSLLLPAIYGVESFIFNWDDIDSLGGDAEKLFKRYCKKYTSISLE
;
A
#
# COMPACT_ATOMS: atom_id res chain seq x y z
N MET A 1 15.71 29.54 -22.90
CA MET A 1 15.93 28.19 -22.34
C MET A 1 16.36 28.36 -20.89
N SER A 2 15.47 28.11 -19.92
CA SER A 2 15.89 28.08 -18.52
C SER A 2 16.81 26.89 -18.34
N ILE A 3 18.02 27.10 -17.81
CA ILE A 3 18.91 26.04 -17.37
C ILE A 3 18.18 25.32 -16.24
N GLY A 4 17.46 24.26 -16.58
CA GLY A 4 16.67 23.48 -15.63
C GLY A 4 17.63 22.90 -14.60
N ILE A 5 17.34 23.13 -13.32
CA ILE A 5 18.08 22.53 -12.22
C ILE A 5 18.02 21.01 -12.41
N GLU A 6 19.18 20.35 -12.50
CA GLU A 6 19.27 18.90 -12.60
C GLU A 6 18.94 18.27 -11.25
N LYS A 7 17.65 18.00 -11.01
CA LYS A 7 17.16 17.29 -9.83
C LYS A 7 16.92 15.82 -10.13
N THR A 8 17.28 14.98 -9.16
CA THR A 8 17.05 13.54 -9.20
C THR A 8 16.10 13.15 -8.07
N LEU A 9 15.02 12.44 -8.42
CA LEU A 9 14.07 11.89 -7.45
C LEU A 9 14.48 10.46 -7.09
N VAL A 10 14.55 10.15 -5.79
CA VAL A 10 14.99 8.82 -5.33
C VAL A 10 13.95 8.20 -4.40
N GLY A 11 13.32 7.11 -4.83
CA GLY A 11 12.33 6.34 -4.08
C GLY A 11 12.91 5.23 -3.20
N TYR A 12 12.51 5.19 -1.94
CA TYR A 12 12.91 4.21 -0.93
C TYR A 12 11.72 3.56 -0.22
N GLY A 13 11.93 2.37 0.36
CA GLY A 13 10.93 1.66 1.15
C GLY A 13 9.81 1.01 0.32
N ILE A 14 10.08 0.77 -0.96
CA ILE A 14 9.15 0.10 -1.87
C ILE A 14 9.29 -1.40 -1.67
N VAL A 15 8.33 -2.01 -0.98
CA VAL A 15 8.32 -3.46 -0.66
C VAL A 15 7.12 -4.19 -1.25
N SER A 16 6.13 -3.47 -1.77
CA SER A 16 4.91 -4.02 -2.35
C SER A 16 4.48 -3.22 -3.58
N SER A 17 3.66 -3.83 -4.44
CA SER A 17 3.09 -3.14 -5.60
C SER A 17 2.32 -1.88 -5.18
N LEU A 18 1.63 -1.89 -4.03
CA LEU A 18 0.93 -0.71 -3.51
C LEU A 18 1.90 0.41 -3.13
N HIS A 19 3.04 0.07 -2.52
CA HIS A 19 4.06 1.08 -2.23
C HIS A 19 4.61 1.71 -3.51
N LEU A 20 4.83 0.90 -4.54
CA LEU A 20 5.26 1.40 -5.84
C LEU A 20 4.18 2.29 -6.46
N ALA A 21 2.91 1.90 -6.40
CA ALA A 21 1.80 2.72 -6.90
C ALA A 21 1.69 4.06 -6.16
N ASN A 22 1.92 4.09 -4.84
CA ASN A 22 1.95 5.33 -4.06
C ASN A 22 3.09 6.26 -4.49
N PHE A 23 4.29 5.69 -4.72
CA PHE A 23 5.40 6.44 -5.30
C PHE A 23 5.04 6.96 -6.71
N MET A 24 4.49 6.10 -7.55
CA MET A 24 4.14 6.44 -8.94
C MET A 24 3.01 7.46 -9.03
N ALA A 25 2.08 7.50 -8.06
CA ALA A 25 1.08 8.54 -7.96
C ALA A 25 1.71 9.92 -7.73
N TYR A 26 2.76 9.99 -6.90
CA TYR A 26 3.55 11.21 -6.73
C TYR A 26 4.33 11.54 -8.02
N TRP A 27 5.05 10.58 -8.58
CA TRP A 27 5.83 10.76 -9.81
C TRP A 27 4.98 11.28 -10.97
N SER A 28 3.78 10.72 -11.16
CA SER A 28 2.87 11.07 -12.26
C SER A 28 2.43 12.54 -12.27
N LEU A 29 2.55 13.23 -11.14
CA LEU A 29 2.20 14.64 -11.00
C LEU A 29 3.40 15.59 -11.01
N ASN A 30 4.60 15.10 -10.71
CA ASN A 30 5.78 15.94 -10.47
C ASN A 30 6.96 15.57 -11.39
N SER A 31 6.80 14.63 -12.34
CA SER A 31 7.91 14.15 -13.19
C SER A 31 8.60 15.24 -13.99
N SER A 32 7.91 16.34 -14.34
CA SER A 32 8.51 17.50 -15.02
C SER A 32 9.56 18.24 -14.19
N ASP A 33 9.57 18.06 -12.87
CA ASP A 33 10.47 18.76 -11.95
C ASP A 33 11.83 18.04 -11.81
N TYR A 34 11.95 16.86 -12.42
CA TYR A 34 13.08 15.96 -12.25
C TYR A 34 13.65 15.56 -13.60
N ARG A 35 14.99 15.59 -13.70
CA ARG A 35 15.73 15.07 -14.85
C ARG A 35 15.76 13.55 -14.82
N GLU A 36 15.90 12.99 -13.62
CA GLU A 36 16.08 11.56 -13.41
C GLU A 36 15.25 11.06 -12.23
N CYS A 37 14.85 9.80 -12.30
CA CYS A 37 14.14 9.09 -11.25
C CYS A 37 14.77 7.72 -11.02
N ILE A 38 15.05 7.43 -9.75
CA ILE A 38 15.64 6.18 -9.27
C ILE A 38 14.71 5.58 -8.22
N ILE A 39 14.47 4.27 -8.26
CA ILE A 39 13.75 3.57 -7.20
C ILE A 39 14.53 2.37 -6.68
N PHE A 40 14.47 2.17 -5.37
CA PHE A 40 15.00 1.01 -4.67
C PHE A 40 13.86 0.13 -4.16
N VAL A 41 13.76 -1.07 -4.73
CA VAL A 41 12.80 -2.11 -4.35
C VAL A 41 13.47 -3.08 -3.37
N GLU A 42 12.78 -3.34 -2.26
CA GLU A 42 13.26 -4.13 -1.14
C GLU A 42 12.39 -5.39 -0.94
N LYS A 43 12.91 -6.35 -0.16
CA LYS A 43 12.18 -7.56 0.19
C LYS A 43 11.09 -7.28 1.22
N TYR A 44 9.96 -7.94 1.04
CA TYR A 44 8.91 -8.10 2.04
C TYR A 44 8.89 -9.56 2.48
N TRP A 45 9.13 -9.84 3.77
CA TRP A 45 9.15 -11.20 4.33
C TRP A 45 10.04 -12.15 3.49
N ASP A 46 11.26 -11.68 3.21
CA ASP A 46 12.31 -12.36 2.44
C ASP A 46 12.06 -12.56 0.93
N LYS A 47 10.96 -12.02 0.39
CA LYS A 47 10.62 -12.12 -1.04
C LYS A 47 10.43 -10.75 -1.69
N ILE A 48 10.67 -10.66 -2.99
CA ILE A 48 10.18 -9.54 -3.80
C ILE A 48 8.73 -9.86 -4.16
N ILE A 49 7.80 -9.06 -3.67
CA ILE A 49 6.36 -9.22 -3.95
C ILE A 49 5.81 -8.13 -4.89
N VAL A 50 6.67 -7.23 -5.36
CA VAL A 50 6.30 -6.27 -6.40
C VAL A 50 6.22 -7.04 -7.71
N ASP A 51 5.05 -7.05 -8.34
CA ASP A 51 4.86 -7.75 -9.62
C ASP A 51 5.73 -7.13 -10.72
N ASP A 52 6.33 -7.98 -11.54
CA ASP A 52 7.23 -7.59 -12.62
C ASP A 52 6.61 -6.61 -13.62
N LYS A 53 5.28 -6.67 -13.82
CA LYS A 53 4.60 -5.75 -14.74
C LYS A 53 4.78 -4.29 -14.33
N TYR A 54 4.75 -4.00 -13.03
CA TYR A 54 4.94 -2.64 -12.52
C TYR A 54 6.39 -2.18 -12.68
N LEU A 55 7.35 -3.09 -12.46
CA LEU A 55 8.78 -2.77 -12.63
C LEU A 55 9.11 -2.51 -14.10
N LYS A 56 8.53 -3.30 -15.02
CA LYS A 56 8.65 -3.10 -16.46
C LYS A 56 8.05 -1.76 -16.88
N TYR A 57 6.88 -1.42 -16.36
CA TYR A 57 6.27 -0.11 -16.61
C TYR A 57 7.16 1.04 -16.09
N CYS A 58 7.71 0.97 -14.87
CA CYS A 58 8.63 1.99 -14.39
C CYS A 58 9.84 2.17 -15.33
N LYS A 59 10.44 1.08 -15.80
CA LYS A 59 11.55 1.13 -16.75
C LYS A 59 11.14 1.76 -18.09
N SER A 60 9.93 1.50 -18.59
CA SER A 60 9.44 2.13 -19.83
C SER A 60 9.21 3.63 -19.69
N GLN A 61 8.99 4.11 -18.46
CA GLN A 61 8.95 5.55 -18.13
C GLN A 61 10.35 6.16 -17.90
N GLY A 62 11.43 5.43 -18.19
CA GLY A 62 12.81 5.90 -17.99
C GLY A 62 13.28 5.89 -16.54
N ILE A 63 12.54 5.25 -15.62
CA ILE A 63 12.93 5.16 -14.21
C ILE A 63 13.99 4.06 -14.05
N LYS A 64 15.10 4.39 -13.37
CA LYS A 64 16.13 3.42 -12.99
C LYS A 64 15.65 2.59 -11.80
N VAL A 65 15.49 1.29 -12.00
CA VAL A 65 14.97 0.37 -10.98
C VAL A 65 16.06 -0.54 -10.45
N PHE A 66 16.25 -0.53 -9.14
CA PHE A 66 17.22 -1.36 -8.43
C PHE A 66 16.51 -2.25 -7.40
N VAL A 67 16.79 -3.55 -7.43
CA VAL A 67 16.11 -4.55 -6.59
C VAL A 67 17.11 -5.21 -5.65
N CYS A 68 16.81 -5.24 -4.34
CA CYS A 68 17.66 -5.85 -3.30
C CYS A 68 19.13 -5.39 -3.31
N LEU A 69 19.40 -4.11 -3.59
CA LEU A 69 20.77 -3.60 -3.58
C LEU A 69 21.25 -3.20 -2.19
N ASP A 70 22.42 -3.71 -1.84
CA ASP A 70 23.11 -3.39 -0.57
C ASP A 70 23.84 -2.04 -0.64
N ASP A 71 24.50 -1.73 -1.75
CA ASP A 71 25.26 -0.47 -1.92
C ASP A 71 24.48 0.59 -2.69
N LYS A 72 23.50 1.19 -2.02
CA LYS A 72 22.71 2.30 -2.58
C LYS A 72 23.51 3.61 -2.65
N LYS A 73 24.60 3.73 -1.88
CA LYS A 73 25.36 4.97 -1.74
C LYS A 73 26.21 5.24 -2.98
N SER A 74 26.84 4.21 -3.55
CA SER A 74 27.63 4.38 -4.77
C SER A 74 26.79 4.86 -5.96
N ILE A 75 25.53 4.44 -6.05
CA ILE A 75 24.59 4.85 -7.11
C ILE A 75 24.27 6.33 -7.05
N LEU A 76 24.18 6.91 -5.85
CA LEU A 76 23.84 8.33 -5.66
C LEU A 76 25.06 9.26 -5.71
N LYS A 77 26.27 8.71 -5.75
CA LYS A 77 27.51 9.48 -5.74
C LYS A 77 27.67 10.20 -7.08
N GLY A 78 27.60 11.53 -7.05
CA GLY A 78 27.74 12.40 -8.23
C GLY A 78 26.46 13.11 -8.67
N GLU A 79 25.33 12.79 -8.06
CA GLU A 79 24.06 13.49 -8.31
C GLU A 79 24.09 14.93 -7.77
N LYS A 80 23.62 15.89 -8.59
CA LYS A 80 23.76 17.33 -8.30
C LYS A 80 22.80 17.85 -7.25
N ILE A 81 21.53 17.41 -7.26
CA ILE A 81 20.50 17.76 -6.26
C ILE A 81 19.54 16.58 -6.12
N ILE A 82 19.31 16.11 -4.89
CA ILE A 82 18.47 14.94 -4.62
C ILE A 82 17.24 15.31 -3.78
N ASP A 83 16.07 14.85 -4.25
CA ASP A 83 14.86 14.73 -3.44
C ASP A 83 14.62 13.24 -3.10
N LEU A 84 14.46 12.95 -1.81
CA LEU A 84 14.21 11.59 -1.31
C LEU A 84 12.72 11.37 -1.08
N VAL A 85 12.15 10.31 -1.65
CA VAL A 85 10.78 9.87 -1.38
C VAL A 85 10.82 8.58 -0.58
N PHE A 86 10.23 8.60 0.61
CA PHE A 86 10.03 7.39 1.42
C PHE A 86 8.56 7.01 1.44
N ILE A 87 8.28 5.73 1.31
CA ILE A 87 6.96 5.17 1.58
C ILE A 87 6.86 4.85 3.08
N LYS A 88 5.71 5.15 3.70
CA LYS A 88 5.38 4.95 5.13
C LYS A 88 6.07 5.88 6.12
N ASP A 89 7.39 5.80 6.21
CA ASP A 89 8.19 6.43 7.26
C ASP A 89 9.56 6.85 6.71
N ILE A 90 10.17 7.88 7.30
CA ILE A 90 11.53 8.30 6.94
C ILE A 90 12.53 7.16 7.16
N GLY A 91 13.33 6.89 6.14
CA GLY A 91 14.54 6.08 6.25
C GLY A 91 15.69 6.91 6.81
N TYR A 92 15.78 7.02 8.14
CA TYR A 92 16.75 7.91 8.80
C TYR A 92 18.20 7.68 8.35
N LYS A 93 18.62 6.42 8.16
CA LYS A 93 19.96 6.10 7.65
C LYS A 93 20.19 6.65 6.24
N ALA A 94 19.25 6.42 5.33
CA ALA A 94 19.34 6.91 3.96
C ALA A 94 19.31 8.45 3.92
N THR A 95 18.51 9.06 4.78
CA THR A 95 18.42 10.52 4.93
C THR A 95 19.76 11.11 5.39
N ILE A 96 20.32 10.59 6.50
CA ILE A 96 21.61 11.05 7.03
C ILE A 96 22.74 10.83 6.02
N ASN A 97 22.81 9.64 5.39
CA ASN A 97 23.84 9.36 4.39
C ASN A 97 23.75 10.33 3.19
N SER A 98 22.53 10.56 2.68
CA SER A 98 22.34 11.50 1.57
C SER A 98 22.69 12.94 1.95
N MET A 99 22.55 13.32 3.22
CA MET A 99 22.97 14.63 3.72
C MET A 99 24.49 14.77 3.78
N LEU A 100 25.21 13.70 4.15
CA LEU A 100 26.66 13.73 4.29
C LEU A 100 27.37 13.61 2.92
N ASP A 101 26.77 12.87 1.99
CA ASP A 101 27.45 12.42 0.78
C ASP A 101 26.88 13.02 -0.52
N CYS A 102 25.72 13.69 -0.46
CA CYS A 102 25.04 14.25 -1.62
C CYS A 102 24.50 15.65 -1.34
N ASN A 103 24.18 16.39 -2.40
CA ASN A 103 23.54 17.70 -2.28
C ASN A 103 22.02 17.52 -2.08
N PHE A 104 21.65 17.17 -0.85
CA PHE A 104 20.28 16.90 -0.44
C PHE A 104 19.43 18.19 -0.44
N ASN A 105 18.23 18.13 -1.03
CA ASN A 105 17.29 19.26 -1.04
C ASN A 105 16.05 19.00 -0.17
N LYS A 106 15.37 17.86 -0.36
CA LYS A 106 14.08 17.60 0.30
C LYS A 106 13.83 16.12 0.61
N VAL A 107 13.16 15.87 1.74
CA VAL A 107 12.53 14.58 2.08
C VAL A 107 11.02 14.70 1.88
N ILE A 108 10.46 13.74 1.14
CA ILE A 108 9.04 13.54 0.93
C ILE A 108 8.68 12.19 1.54
N VAL A 109 7.63 12.15 2.36
CA VAL A 109 7.06 10.90 2.88
C VAL A 109 5.68 10.73 2.31
N VAL A 110 5.44 9.63 1.61
CA VAL A 110 4.12 9.25 1.10
C VAL A 110 3.54 8.18 2.02
N ASP A 111 2.30 8.38 2.46
CA ASP A 111 1.59 7.40 3.28
C ASP A 111 1.48 6.03 2.56
N GLU A 112 1.39 4.94 3.32
CA GLU A 112 1.24 3.57 2.77
C GLU A 112 -0.16 2.97 2.95
N GLY A 113 -1.07 3.68 3.64
CA GLY A 113 -2.42 3.23 3.92
C GLY A 113 -2.74 3.18 5.41
N VAL A 114 -3.47 2.14 5.84
CA VAL A 114 -4.07 2.04 7.19
C VAL A 114 -3.06 2.32 8.30
N SER A 115 -1.85 1.77 8.21
CA SER A 115 -0.82 1.90 9.24
C SER A 115 -0.44 3.36 9.53
N SER A 116 -0.57 4.25 8.55
CA SER A 116 -0.29 5.69 8.68
C SER A 116 -1.30 6.41 9.57
N TYR A 117 -2.46 5.79 9.83
CA TYR A 117 -3.59 6.36 10.57
C TYR A 117 -3.92 5.59 11.87
N THR A 118 -3.27 4.45 12.10
CA THR A 118 -3.48 3.66 13.32
C THR A 118 -2.85 4.30 14.56
N SER A 119 -3.41 4.01 15.72
CA SER A 119 -2.86 4.40 17.02
C SER A 119 -1.49 3.75 17.29
N TYR A 120 -0.66 4.39 18.14
CA TYR A 120 0.64 3.85 18.55
C TYR A 120 0.53 2.47 19.20
N SER A 121 -0.50 2.24 20.02
CA SER A 121 -0.76 0.96 20.68
C SER A 121 -1.05 -0.15 19.66
N HIS A 122 -1.76 0.15 18.59
CA HIS A 122 -1.99 -0.80 17.49
C HIS A 122 -0.69 -1.09 16.73
N MET A 123 0.10 -0.06 16.38
CA MET A 123 1.39 -0.26 15.73
C MET A 123 2.34 -1.13 16.55
N LYS A 124 2.36 -0.94 17.87
CA LYS A 124 3.14 -1.78 18.79
C LYS A 124 2.71 -3.25 18.72
N ARG A 125 1.41 -3.54 18.82
CA ARG A 125 0.86 -4.90 18.70
C ARG A 125 1.16 -5.55 17.35
N ALA A 126 1.17 -4.77 16.26
CA ALA A 126 1.56 -5.28 14.94
C ALA A 126 3.04 -5.67 14.90
N VAL A 127 3.95 -4.84 15.42
CA VAL A 127 5.39 -5.15 15.49
C VAL A 127 5.69 -6.36 16.37
N GLU A 128 4.95 -6.52 17.49
CA GLU A 128 5.01 -7.71 18.35
C GLU A 128 4.69 -8.99 17.58
N ARG A 129 3.58 -8.98 16.82
CA ARG A 129 3.13 -10.12 16.02
C ARG A 129 4.11 -10.48 14.92
N GLU A 130 4.59 -9.50 14.15
CA GLU A 130 5.45 -9.75 12.99
C GLU A 130 6.87 -10.19 13.36
N LYS A 131 7.41 -9.74 14.51
CA LYS A 131 8.84 -9.89 14.82
C LYS A 131 9.14 -10.57 16.15
N GLY A 132 8.13 -11.02 16.90
CA GLY A 132 8.23 -11.93 18.04
C GLY A 132 9.04 -11.50 19.28
N VAL A 133 9.72 -10.34 19.28
CA VAL A 133 10.73 -10.00 20.32
C VAL A 133 10.60 -8.55 20.82
N LYS A 134 10.58 -8.36 22.16
CA LYS A 134 10.54 -7.06 22.85
C LYS A 134 11.65 -6.08 22.43
N LEU A 135 12.81 -6.59 22.00
CA LEU A 135 13.94 -5.77 21.54
C LEU A 135 13.60 -4.93 20.28
N ASN A 136 12.64 -5.40 19.48
CA ASN A 136 12.19 -4.68 18.28
C ASN A 136 11.41 -3.41 18.62
N HIS A 137 10.89 -3.29 19.84
CA HIS A 137 10.13 -2.13 20.30
C HIS A 137 11.04 -0.96 20.56
N TYR A 138 12.17 -1.20 21.20
CA TYR A 138 13.18 -0.18 21.44
C TYR A 138 13.72 0.35 20.11
N LYS A 139 13.98 -0.54 19.14
CA LYS A 139 14.37 -0.14 17.78
C LYS A 139 13.30 0.71 17.10
N TYR A 140 12.03 0.32 17.22
CA TYR A 140 10.91 1.07 16.66
C TYR A 140 10.75 2.45 17.31
N PHE A 141 10.79 2.51 18.64
CA PHE A 141 10.68 3.74 19.41
C PHE A 141 11.83 4.71 19.10
N PHE A 142 13.06 4.19 19.09
CA PHE A 142 14.25 4.98 18.73
C PHE A 142 14.16 5.49 17.29
N LYS A 143 13.70 4.66 16.34
CA LYS A 143 13.42 5.09 14.96
C LYS A 143 12.42 6.24 14.93
N LYS A 144 11.34 6.19 15.72
CA LYS A 144 10.34 7.27 15.78
C LYS A 144 10.92 8.55 16.37
N ILE A 145 11.71 8.47 17.45
CA ILE A 145 12.40 9.65 18.01
C ILE A 145 13.31 10.30 16.97
N ILE A 146 14.18 9.50 16.32
CA ILE A 146 15.07 10.02 15.28
C ILE A 146 14.27 10.64 14.14
N SER A 147 13.21 9.97 13.69
CA SER A 147 12.38 10.48 12.58
C SER A 147 11.74 11.82 12.95
N SER A 148 11.22 11.96 14.17
CA SER A 148 10.66 13.23 14.67
C SER A 148 11.72 14.32 14.75
N PHE A 149 12.93 13.98 15.20
CA PHE A 149 14.07 14.91 15.23
C PHE A 149 14.43 15.36 13.82
N LEU A 150 14.56 14.44 12.86
CA LEU A 150 14.80 14.78 11.46
C LEU A 150 13.68 15.69 10.90
N CYS A 151 12.40 15.36 11.12
CA CYS A 151 11.29 16.22 10.69
C CYS A 151 11.39 17.64 11.27
N PHE A 152 11.82 17.78 12.52
CA PHE A 152 11.96 19.08 13.18
C PHE A 152 13.10 19.91 12.56
N PHE A 153 14.30 19.33 12.45
CA PHE A 153 15.47 20.02 11.87
C PHE A 153 15.27 20.35 10.39
N PHE A 154 14.53 19.51 9.66
CA PHE A 154 14.28 19.65 8.23
C PHE A 154 12.88 20.15 7.91
N ARG A 155 12.22 20.88 8.81
CA ARG A 155 10.82 21.32 8.60
C ARG A 155 10.58 22.05 7.27
N ASN A 156 11.56 22.79 6.77
CA ASN A 156 11.47 23.51 5.48
C ASN A 156 11.77 22.62 4.25
N SER A 157 12.43 21.48 4.49
CA SER A 157 12.84 20.48 3.50
C SER A 157 12.10 19.16 3.71
N PHE A 158 10.99 19.17 4.45
CA PHE A 158 10.21 17.99 4.76
C PHE A 158 8.78 18.17 4.28
N GLU A 159 8.26 17.19 3.56
CA GLU A 159 6.87 17.14 3.14
C GLU A 159 6.26 15.78 3.42
N LYS A 160 5.04 15.78 3.96
CA LYS A 160 4.24 14.56 4.11
C LYS A 160 3.05 14.60 3.14
N LYS A 161 3.03 13.67 2.19
CA LYS A 161 1.94 13.46 1.24
C LYS A 161 1.00 12.38 1.79
N ARG A 162 -0.15 12.82 2.30
CA ARG A 162 -1.15 11.90 2.86
C ARG A 162 -2.13 11.41 1.81
N MET A 163 -2.55 10.14 1.93
CA MET A 163 -3.66 9.59 1.14
C MET A 163 -4.98 10.24 1.56
N PHE A 164 -5.21 10.38 2.87
CA PHE A 164 -6.38 11.04 3.44
C PHE A 164 -5.98 12.35 4.13
N ILE A 165 -6.69 13.43 3.82
CA ILE A 165 -6.45 14.77 4.37
C ILE A 165 -7.27 15.02 5.64
N SER A 166 -7.16 16.23 6.19
CA SER A 166 -8.02 16.69 7.28
C SER A 166 -9.49 16.48 6.91
N GLY A 167 -10.29 15.96 7.83
CA GLY A 167 -11.67 15.54 7.55
C GLY A 167 -11.82 14.12 7.00
N LEU A 168 -10.72 13.36 6.90
CA LEU A 168 -10.70 11.96 6.47
C LEU A 168 -11.15 11.76 5.01
N GLU A 169 -11.03 12.81 4.20
CA GLU A 169 -11.34 12.78 2.78
C GLU A 169 -10.13 12.30 1.97
N ILE A 170 -10.38 11.58 0.88
CA ILE A 170 -9.32 11.21 -0.06
C ILE A 170 -8.66 12.49 -0.60
N ASN A 171 -7.33 12.55 -0.54
CA ASN A 171 -6.56 13.65 -1.07
C ASN A 171 -6.75 13.71 -2.60
N PRO A 172 -7.31 14.82 -3.16
CA PRO A 172 -7.59 14.91 -4.59
C PRO A 172 -6.34 14.77 -5.46
N LEU A 173 -5.19 15.26 -5.00
CA LEU A 173 -3.93 15.13 -5.73
C LEU A 173 -3.45 13.67 -5.73
N TYR A 174 -3.50 12.98 -4.59
CA TYR A 174 -3.17 11.55 -4.55
C TYR A 174 -4.09 10.75 -5.48
N LYS A 175 -5.41 10.96 -5.40
CA LYS A 175 -6.39 10.32 -6.28
C LYS A 175 -6.07 10.58 -7.76
N LYS A 176 -5.83 11.83 -8.14
CA LYS A 176 -5.47 12.21 -9.52
C LYS A 176 -4.19 11.53 -9.98
N GLY A 177 -3.15 11.52 -9.15
CA GLY A 177 -1.86 10.90 -9.47
C GLY A 177 -1.98 9.39 -9.66
N LEU A 178 -2.73 8.72 -8.79
CA LEU A 178 -2.94 7.27 -8.85
C LEU A 178 -3.77 6.86 -10.06
N LEU A 179 -4.86 7.58 -10.36
CA LEU A 179 -5.65 7.35 -11.57
C LEU A 179 -4.85 7.57 -12.84
N LYS A 180 -4.01 8.63 -12.87
CA LYS A 180 -3.11 8.88 -14.00
C LYS A 180 -2.12 7.73 -14.19
N TYR A 181 -1.53 7.23 -13.11
CA TYR A 181 -0.64 6.07 -13.13
C TYR A 181 -1.33 4.84 -13.75
N PHE A 182 -2.52 4.48 -13.27
CA PHE A 182 -3.25 3.33 -13.83
C PHE A 182 -3.71 3.54 -15.26
N SER A 183 -4.17 4.75 -15.62
CA SER A 183 -4.58 5.07 -16.99
C SER A 183 -3.45 4.90 -18.01
N ASN A 184 -2.23 5.27 -17.62
CA ASN A 184 -1.07 5.17 -18.50
C ASN A 184 -0.54 3.73 -18.62
N MET A 185 -0.75 2.91 -17.60
CA MET A 185 -0.28 1.52 -17.59
C MET A 185 -1.24 0.58 -18.33
N ASN A 186 -2.56 0.87 -18.29
CA ASN A 186 -3.62 -0.04 -18.72
C ASN A 186 -4.47 0.53 -19.87
N SER A 187 -3.86 1.32 -20.78
CA SER A 187 -4.59 2.04 -21.82
C SER A 187 -5.30 1.15 -22.86
N GLU A 188 -5.02 -0.16 -22.87
CA GLU A 188 -5.50 -1.11 -23.88
C GLU A 188 -6.34 -2.26 -23.31
N GLU A 189 -6.59 -2.30 -22.00
CA GLU A 189 -7.32 -3.42 -21.40
C GLU A 189 -8.84 -3.29 -21.58
N GLU A 190 -9.48 -4.40 -21.95
CA GLU A 190 -10.94 -4.49 -22.06
C GLU A 190 -11.60 -4.44 -20.67
N VAL A 191 -12.53 -3.51 -20.49
CA VAL A 191 -13.27 -3.34 -19.24
C VAL A 191 -14.32 -4.43 -19.12
N LEU A 192 -14.13 -5.37 -18.18
CA LEU A 192 -15.17 -6.34 -17.84
C LEU A 192 -16.15 -5.72 -16.83
N ASN A 193 -17.44 -5.92 -17.08
CA ASN A 193 -18.49 -5.62 -16.12
C ASN A 193 -18.76 -6.86 -15.26
N LEU A 194 -18.34 -6.79 -14.01
CA LEU A 194 -18.38 -7.86 -13.01
C LEU A 194 -19.21 -7.43 -11.79
N ASN A 195 -20.32 -6.71 -12.03
CA ASN A 195 -21.20 -6.23 -10.96
C ASN A 195 -21.78 -7.36 -10.09
N ASN A 196 -21.85 -8.59 -10.59
CA ASN A 196 -22.27 -9.77 -9.83
C ASN A 196 -21.13 -10.43 -9.02
N VAL A 197 -19.92 -9.88 -9.09
CA VAL A 197 -18.74 -10.40 -8.39
C VAL A 197 -18.49 -9.63 -7.11
N VAL A 198 -18.26 -10.38 -6.04
CA VAL A 198 -17.75 -9.91 -4.76
C VAL A 198 -16.30 -10.38 -4.61
N LEU A 199 -15.37 -9.44 -4.44
CA LEU A 199 -13.97 -9.78 -4.20
C LEU A 199 -13.70 -9.90 -2.71
N TYR A 200 -13.16 -11.03 -2.26
CA TYR A 200 -12.62 -11.17 -0.92
C TYR A 200 -11.10 -10.98 -0.93
N CYS A 201 -10.61 -9.89 -0.33
CA CYS A 201 -9.17 -9.66 -0.15
C CYS A 201 -8.73 -10.28 1.17
N SER A 202 -7.99 -11.39 1.08
CA SER A 202 -7.52 -12.08 2.27
C SER A 202 -6.33 -11.37 2.94
N GLN A 203 -5.98 -11.83 4.13
CA GLN A 203 -4.86 -11.37 4.91
C GLN A 203 -4.18 -12.59 5.54
N PRO A 204 -2.86 -12.56 5.80
CA PRO A 204 -2.10 -13.70 6.30
C PRO A 204 -2.36 -13.95 7.81
N TYR A 205 -3.62 -14.05 8.21
CA TYR A 205 -4.03 -14.16 9.60
C TYR A 205 -3.61 -15.48 10.24
N VAL A 206 -3.63 -16.57 9.46
CA VAL A 206 -3.17 -17.88 9.92
C VAL A 206 -1.66 -17.83 10.16
N GLU A 207 -0.89 -17.32 9.18
CA GLU A 207 0.56 -17.19 9.28
C GLU A 207 1.00 -16.20 10.39
N LEU A 208 0.15 -15.23 10.73
CA LEU A 208 0.36 -14.29 11.83
C LEU A 208 -0.11 -14.82 13.20
N GLY A 209 -0.67 -16.03 13.27
CA GLY A 209 -1.22 -16.61 14.51
C GLY A 209 -2.41 -15.86 15.07
N ILE A 210 -3.16 -15.15 14.23
CA ILE A 210 -4.36 -14.37 14.62
C ILE A 210 -5.57 -15.30 14.76
N CYS A 211 -5.66 -16.34 13.92
CA CYS A 211 -6.70 -17.34 13.99
C CYS A 211 -6.20 -18.70 13.51
N GLU A 212 -6.86 -19.77 13.97
CA GLU A 212 -6.61 -21.12 13.51
C GLU A 212 -7.10 -21.33 12.07
N LEU A 213 -6.39 -22.15 11.29
CA LEU A 213 -6.71 -22.42 9.88
C LEU A 213 -8.14 -22.95 9.70
N ASN A 214 -8.57 -23.87 10.56
CA ASN A 214 -9.90 -24.49 10.46
C ASN A 214 -11.03 -23.47 10.68
N ASP A 215 -10.86 -22.56 11.64
CA ASP A 215 -11.84 -21.52 11.92
C ASP A 215 -11.91 -20.49 10.79
N TYR A 216 -10.74 -20.10 10.26
CA TYR A 216 -10.64 -19.23 9.10
C TYR A 216 -11.40 -19.80 7.89
N LEU A 217 -11.12 -21.06 7.53
CA LEU A 217 -11.77 -21.74 6.41
C LEU A 217 -13.27 -21.94 6.63
N SER A 218 -13.69 -22.29 7.85
CA SER A 218 -15.10 -22.43 8.21
C SER A 218 -15.87 -21.13 8.01
N ASN A 219 -15.31 -20.01 8.48
CA ASN A 219 -15.90 -18.69 8.33
C ASN A 219 -15.94 -18.25 6.86
N LEU A 220 -14.90 -18.54 6.09
CA LEU A 220 -14.86 -18.22 4.66
C LEU A 220 -15.85 -19.06 3.84
N LYS A 221 -16.07 -20.33 4.19
CA LYS A 221 -17.13 -21.16 3.57
C LYS A 221 -18.53 -20.61 3.86
N LYS A 222 -18.79 -20.16 5.09
CA LYS A 222 -20.05 -19.48 5.44
C LYS A 222 -20.24 -18.21 4.62
N LEU A 223 -19.17 -17.40 4.48
CA LEU A 223 -19.19 -16.20 3.64
C LEU A 223 -19.55 -16.54 2.19
N LYS A 224 -18.84 -17.49 1.58
CA LYS A 224 -19.11 -17.97 0.22
C LYS A 224 -20.57 -18.37 0.02
N ASN A 225 -21.08 -19.24 0.89
CA ASN A 225 -22.45 -19.73 0.79
C ASN A 225 -23.49 -18.61 0.90
N ASN A 226 -23.26 -17.61 1.77
CA ASN A 226 -24.17 -16.47 1.92
C ASN A 226 -24.19 -15.58 0.67
N ILE A 227 -23.03 -15.36 0.04
CA ILE A 227 -22.90 -14.58 -1.19
C ILE A 227 -23.56 -15.32 -2.37
N GLU A 228 -23.28 -16.61 -2.52
CA GLU A 228 -23.81 -17.42 -3.64
C GLU A 228 -25.33 -17.62 -3.54
N LYS A 229 -25.90 -17.68 -2.33
CA LYS A 229 -27.36 -17.68 -2.14
C LYS A 229 -28.06 -16.43 -2.67
N LYS A 230 -27.33 -15.32 -2.84
CA LYS A 230 -27.82 -14.08 -3.44
C LYS A 230 -27.61 -14.01 -4.96
N GLY A 231 -27.15 -15.10 -5.58
CA GLY A 231 -26.83 -15.13 -7.01
C GLY A 231 -25.53 -14.40 -7.37
N LEU A 232 -24.72 -14.02 -6.37
CA LEU A 232 -23.44 -13.36 -6.56
C LEU A 232 -22.29 -14.38 -6.58
N LYS A 233 -21.17 -14.03 -7.20
CA LYS A 233 -19.96 -14.85 -7.27
C LYS A 233 -18.91 -14.31 -6.31
N LEU A 234 -18.43 -15.14 -5.38
CA LEU A 234 -17.26 -14.81 -4.56
C LEU A 234 -15.97 -15.19 -5.30
N LEU A 235 -15.04 -14.25 -5.46
CA LEU A 235 -13.66 -14.50 -5.87
C LEU A 235 -12.71 -14.11 -4.74
N ILE A 236 -11.75 -14.98 -4.43
CA ILE A 236 -10.71 -14.69 -3.44
C ILE A 236 -9.49 -14.11 -4.14
N LYS A 237 -8.98 -12.98 -3.64
CA LYS A 237 -7.66 -12.45 -3.97
C LYS A 237 -6.72 -12.74 -2.79
N PRO A 238 -5.85 -13.77 -2.91
CA PRO A 238 -4.89 -14.11 -1.87
C PRO A 238 -3.92 -12.96 -1.58
N HIS A 239 -3.50 -12.85 -0.33
CA HIS A 239 -2.42 -11.95 0.06
C HIS A 239 -1.08 -12.52 -0.45
N PRO A 240 -0.15 -11.71 -0.98
CA PRO A 240 1.09 -12.21 -1.60
C PRO A 240 2.01 -13.04 -0.69
N VAL A 241 1.81 -13.00 0.62
CA VAL A 241 2.61 -13.75 1.60
C VAL A 241 1.88 -14.89 2.30
N GLU A 242 0.59 -15.11 1.99
CA GLU A 242 -0.11 -16.32 2.44
C GLU A 242 0.56 -17.56 1.80
N LYS A 243 0.78 -18.58 2.61
CA LYS A 243 1.45 -19.84 2.21
C LYS A 243 0.63 -21.07 2.58
N GLU A 244 -0.17 -21.00 3.63
CA GLU A 244 -0.76 -22.19 4.25
C GLU A 244 -2.06 -22.65 3.58
N ILE A 245 -2.63 -21.85 2.67
CA ILE A 245 -4.00 -22.03 2.19
C ILE A 245 -4.04 -22.33 0.69
N ASP A 246 -4.37 -23.58 0.34
CA ASP A 246 -4.79 -23.94 -1.01
C ASP A 246 -6.30 -23.70 -1.18
N TYR A 247 -6.65 -22.46 -1.51
CA TYR A 247 -8.04 -22.06 -1.71
C TYR A 247 -8.76 -22.87 -2.81
N LYS A 248 -8.05 -23.29 -3.87
CA LYS A 248 -8.67 -24.05 -4.97
C LYS A 248 -9.04 -25.46 -4.51
N ALA A 249 -8.13 -26.16 -3.82
CA ALA A 249 -8.42 -27.46 -3.23
C ALA A 249 -9.57 -27.42 -2.21
N MET A 250 -9.77 -26.27 -1.57
CA MET A 250 -10.87 -26.03 -0.62
C MET A 250 -12.19 -25.60 -1.28
N GLY A 251 -12.26 -25.58 -2.62
CA GLY A 251 -13.47 -25.30 -3.38
C GLY A 251 -13.80 -23.82 -3.54
N PHE A 252 -12.81 -22.92 -3.36
CA PHE A 252 -12.99 -21.50 -3.63
C PHE A 252 -12.54 -21.12 -5.04
N ASN A 253 -13.20 -20.11 -5.60
CA ASN A 253 -12.76 -19.48 -6.84
C ASN A 253 -11.71 -18.43 -6.52
N LEU A 254 -10.55 -18.52 -7.17
CA LEU A 254 -9.52 -17.49 -7.08
C LEU A 254 -9.74 -16.43 -8.16
N LEU A 255 -9.41 -15.19 -7.81
CA LEU A 255 -9.21 -14.13 -8.79
C LEU A 255 -7.91 -14.42 -9.55
N ASP A 256 -8.02 -14.62 -10.86
CA ASP A 256 -6.87 -14.79 -11.75
C ASP A 256 -6.25 -13.43 -12.08
N TYR A 257 -5.59 -12.84 -11.09
CA TYR A 257 -4.96 -11.55 -11.22
C TYR A 257 -3.82 -11.39 -10.20
N ASN A 258 -2.60 -11.20 -10.70
CA ASN A 258 -1.41 -11.09 -9.86
C ASN A 258 -1.15 -9.67 -9.35
N GLY A 259 -1.76 -8.67 -9.97
CA GLY A 259 -1.62 -7.28 -9.56
C GLY A 259 -2.37 -6.90 -8.27
N MET A 260 -2.36 -5.61 -8.00
CA MET A 260 -3.08 -4.96 -6.91
C MET A 260 -4.57 -4.91 -7.19
N ILE A 261 -5.38 -5.04 -6.13
CA ILE A 261 -6.82 -4.98 -6.27
C ILE A 261 -7.32 -3.59 -6.71
N GLU A 262 -6.63 -2.52 -6.32
CA GLU A 262 -6.94 -1.14 -6.72
C GLU A 262 -6.81 -0.92 -8.22
N GLU A 263 -5.87 -1.62 -8.85
CA GLU A 263 -5.71 -1.61 -10.30
C GLU A 263 -6.75 -2.50 -10.97
N TYR A 264 -6.97 -3.72 -10.43
CA TYR A 264 -7.98 -4.63 -10.97
C TYR A 264 -9.36 -3.97 -11.03
N VAL A 265 -9.74 -3.25 -9.98
CA VAL A 265 -11.02 -2.53 -9.86
C VAL A 265 -11.03 -1.22 -10.67
N TYR A 266 -9.86 -0.66 -10.98
CA TYR A 266 -9.78 0.43 -11.95
C TYR A 266 -10.13 -0.06 -13.36
N ILE A 267 -9.59 -1.22 -13.76
CA ILE A 267 -9.84 -1.84 -15.06
C ILE A 267 -11.26 -2.41 -15.13
N ASN A 268 -11.70 -3.11 -14.08
CA ASN A 268 -12.93 -3.90 -14.07
C ASN A 268 -13.93 -3.34 -13.06
N ARG A 269 -15.20 -3.27 -13.44
CA ARG A 269 -16.26 -2.85 -12.52
C ARG A 269 -16.74 -4.03 -11.70
N VAL A 270 -16.36 -4.10 -10.43
CA VAL A 270 -16.84 -5.13 -9.50
C VAL A 270 -17.99 -4.62 -8.65
N GLY A 271 -18.87 -5.52 -8.22
CA GLY A 271 -20.02 -5.17 -7.39
C GLY A 271 -19.62 -4.66 -6.01
N SER A 272 -18.78 -5.43 -5.31
CA SER A 272 -18.29 -5.05 -4.00
C SER A 272 -17.01 -5.77 -3.60
N VAL A 273 -16.39 -5.29 -2.53
CA VAL A 273 -15.21 -5.91 -1.91
C VAL A 273 -15.49 -6.20 -0.44
N ILE A 274 -15.04 -7.36 0.00
CA ILE A 274 -15.03 -7.78 1.40
C ILE A 274 -13.59 -8.02 1.80
N SER A 275 -13.23 -7.61 3.00
CA SER A 275 -11.93 -7.91 3.59
C SER A 275 -12.02 -7.75 5.11
N ASN A 276 -10.90 -7.92 5.79
CA ASN A 276 -10.73 -7.37 7.13
C ASN A 276 -10.19 -5.93 7.02
N ASN A 277 -9.32 -5.49 7.94
CA ASN A 277 -8.77 -4.13 8.03
C ASN A 277 -7.67 -3.82 7.00
N SER A 278 -7.94 -4.01 5.70
CA SER A 278 -6.98 -3.75 4.62
C SER A 278 -6.98 -2.29 4.15
N THR A 279 -5.85 -1.82 3.61
CA THR A 279 -5.77 -0.52 2.91
C THR A 279 -6.71 -0.48 1.71
N SER A 280 -6.87 -1.59 0.99
CA SER A 280 -7.76 -1.68 -0.16
C SER A 280 -9.22 -1.42 0.22
N SER A 281 -9.64 -1.84 1.41
CA SER A 281 -11.00 -1.60 1.91
C SER A 281 -11.31 -0.12 2.05
N LEU A 282 -10.31 0.73 2.24
CA LEU A 282 -10.46 2.18 2.31
C LEU A 282 -10.29 2.83 0.93
N LEU A 283 -9.31 2.39 0.15
CA LEU A 283 -8.98 3.03 -1.13
C LEU A 283 -10.06 2.80 -2.20
N LEU A 284 -10.57 1.56 -2.30
CA LEU A 284 -11.57 1.21 -3.31
C LEU A 284 -12.85 2.06 -3.21
N PRO A 285 -13.52 2.17 -2.05
CA PRO A 285 -14.66 3.07 -1.90
C PRO A 285 -14.29 4.54 -2.06
N ALA A 286 -13.16 4.98 -1.50
CA ALA A 286 -12.80 6.40 -1.53
C ALA A 286 -12.43 6.91 -2.93
N ILE A 287 -11.83 6.07 -3.76
CA ILE A 287 -11.40 6.42 -5.11
C ILE A 287 -12.49 6.12 -6.13
N TYR A 288 -13.05 4.91 -6.08
CA TYR A 288 -13.94 4.38 -7.13
C TYR A 288 -15.42 4.33 -6.73
N GLY A 289 -15.75 4.56 -5.47
CA GLY A 289 -17.13 4.43 -4.98
C GLY A 289 -17.62 2.99 -4.91
N VAL A 290 -16.72 2.01 -4.96
CA VAL A 290 -17.05 0.57 -4.85
C VAL A 290 -17.42 0.26 -3.41
N GLU A 291 -18.50 -0.49 -3.20
CA GLU A 291 -18.91 -0.87 -1.86
C GLU A 291 -17.86 -1.76 -1.20
N SER A 292 -17.57 -1.47 0.07
CA SER A 292 -16.53 -2.14 0.84
C SER A 292 -17.08 -2.58 2.18
N PHE A 293 -16.95 -3.86 2.47
CA PHE A 293 -17.44 -4.46 3.71
C PHE A 293 -16.30 -5.04 4.53
N ILE A 294 -16.37 -4.85 5.85
CA ILE A 294 -15.45 -5.48 6.78
C ILE A 294 -16.10 -6.73 7.35
N PHE A 295 -15.41 -7.86 7.19
CA PHE A 295 -15.87 -9.17 7.62
C PHE A 295 -15.92 -9.30 9.14
N ASN A 296 -14.84 -8.92 9.83
CA ASN A 296 -14.79 -8.84 11.29
C ASN A 296 -14.77 -7.37 11.76
N TRP A 297 -15.93 -6.83 12.13
CA TRP A 297 -16.04 -5.41 12.52
C TRP A 297 -15.37 -5.10 13.86
N ASP A 298 -15.29 -6.07 14.76
CA ASP A 298 -14.76 -5.85 16.11
C ASP A 298 -13.26 -5.47 16.05
N ASP A 299 -12.56 -5.89 14.99
CA ASP A 299 -11.18 -5.49 14.73
C ASP A 299 -11.05 -3.97 14.45
N ILE A 300 -12.09 -3.34 13.89
CA ILE A 300 -12.09 -1.91 13.52
C ILE A 300 -12.08 -1.02 14.76
N ASP A 301 -12.93 -1.32 15.73
CA ASP A 301 -13.00 -0.57 16.99
C ASP A 301 -11.66 -0.64 17.75
N SER A 302 -10.88 -1.71 17.53
CA SER A 302 -9.56 -1.89 18.16
C SER A 302 -8.41 -1.09 17.52
N LEU A 303 -8.61 -0.52 16.32
CA LEU A 303 -7.59 0.25 15.59
C LEU A 303 -7.32 1.60 16.28
N GLY A 304 -8.40 2.24 16.76
CA GLY A 304 -8.41 3.58 17.33
C GLY A 304 -7.93 4.68 16.36
N GLY A 305 -7.98 5.93 16.82
CA GLY A 305 -7.44 7.08 16.11
C GLY A 305 -8.21 7.41 14.82
N ASP A 306 -7.51 7.85 13.79
CA ASP A 306 -8.12 8.19 12.50
C ASP A 306 -8.41 6.96 11.65
N ALA A 307 -7.70 5.84 11.86
CA ALA A 307 -7.97 4.59 11.16
C ALA A 307 -9.39 4.08 11.42
N GLU A 308 -9.83 4.01 12.69
CA GLU A 308 -11.18 3.59 13.04
C GLU A 308 -12.25 4.47 12.34
N LYS A 309 -12.05 5.79 12.36
CA LYS A 309 -12.98 6.73 11.72
C LYS A 309 -12.99 6.59 10.20
N LEU A 310 -11.83 6.32 9.58
CA LEU A 310 -11.74 6.04 8.15
C LEU A 310 -12.55 4.79 7.77
N PHE A 311 -12.40 3.71 8.52
CA PHE A 311 -13.19 2.49 8.29
C PHE A 311 -14.68 2.71 8.50
N LYS A 312 -15.09 3.45 9.55
CA LYS A 312 -16.49 3.81 9.78
C LYS A 312 -17.07 4.71 8.68
N ARG A 313 -16.23 5.52 8.01
CA ARG A 313 -16.64 6.41 6.92
C ARG A 313 -16.78 5.67 5.58
N TYR A 314 -15.83 4.81 5.25
CA TYR A 314 -15.73 4.22 3.90
C TYR A 314 -16.19 2.78 3.80
N CYS A 315 -16.37 2.09 4.92
CA CYS A 315 -16.72 0.68 4.94
C CYS A 315 -18.03 0.44 5.70
N LYS A 316 -18.68 -0.67 5.35
CA LYS A 316 -19.88 -1.16 6.03
C LYS A 316 -19.55 -2.44 6.81
N LYS A 317 -20.26 -2.70 7.90
CA LYS A 317 -20.18 -4.02 8.57
C LYS A 317 -20.79 -5.07 7.66
N TYR A 318 -20.06 -6.15 7.40
CA TYR A 318 -20.67 -7.28 6.72
C TYR A 318 -21.71 -7.95 7.64
N THR A 319 -22.94 -8.02 7.16
CA THR A 319 -23.99 -8.87 7.71
C THR A 319 -24.53 -9.77 6.60
N SER A 320 -25.17 -10.89 6.93
CA SER A 320 -25.79 -11.78 5.94
C SER A 320 -26.82 -11.08 5.03
N ILE A 321 -27.31 -9.91 5.43
CA ILE A 321 -28.29 -9.09 4.70
C ILE A 321 -27.62 -8.01 3.85
N SER A 322 -26.35 -7.65 4.10
CA SER A 322 -25.68 -6.42 3.59
C SER A 322 -25.40 -6.31 2.08
N LEU A 323 -25.88 -7.23 1.24
CA LEU A 323 -25.58 -7.31 -0.20
C LEU A 323 -26.86 -7.34 -1.03
N GLU A 324 -27.86 -6.53 -0.63
CA GLU A 324 -29.14 -6.36 -1.33
C GLU A 324 -29.14 -5.13 -2.23
#